data_AF-A0A517V6X1-F1
#
_entry.id   AF-A0A517V6X1-F1
#
_cell.length_a   1.000
_cell.length_b   1.000
_cell.length_c   1.000
_cell.angle_alpha   90.00
_cell.angle_beta   90.00
_cell.angle_gamma   90.00
#
_symmetry.space_group_name_H-M   'P 1'
#
loop_
_entity.id
_entity.type
_entity.pdbx_description
1 polymer ?
#
loop_
_entity_poly.entity_id
_entity_poly.type
_entity_poly.pdbx_seq_one_letter_code
_entity_poly.pdbx_strand_id
1 'polypeptide(L)'
;MSWKRITASVTIIMTFNVCSWVTSQEQQQTEDLERAKITREKSAGLRMNRIFQLHTGYTFIGDLCHSRSYWQSALALSDNQGVILKKLDALLYQANLASSSHDADYLDTNPRDYIKYLERNEQRRREAVMHGQLMSLSGLLTESQANAVIQQHLSDQKWRGFLQALIQELMDFTEAQKTLLKRAQSNYNQDARPLFMGSMLPDANQAEIQAGLNLLNDQFRNDSIAVLTPAQKKRYAQLTEKRPAPNVIPMLPAPAETDQVRLDPKKLSDVFRTMGQLQNENKLKLSKVQNQLLAELYLVTIHGLFWIEAAESSQADAEQSRSVVIPHTRTEFLKHAEQVALLGILTERQTRQVQDAL
;
A
#
# COMPACT_ATOMS: atom_id res chain seq x y z
N MET A 1 25.08 84.48 -2.60
CA MET A 1 25.20 83.37 -3.57
C MET A 1 24.02 82.45 -3.40
N SER A 2 23.24 82.33 -4.47
CA SER A 2 21.89 81.77 -4.51
C SER A 2 21.91 80.28 -4.81
N TRP A 3 21.06 79.57 -4.07
CA TRP A 3 20.32 78.34 -4.36
C TRP A 3 20.71 77.58 -5.63
N LYS A 4 21.09 76.30 -5.46
CA LYS A 4 20.75 75.23 -6.40
C LYS A 4 20.82 73.86 -5.71
N ARG A 5 19.81 73.03 -6.02
CA ARG A 5 19.65 71.58 -5.77
C ARG A 5 18.76 71.17 -4.59
N ILE A 6 17.46 71.39 -4.76
CA ILE A 6 16.44 70.40 -4.37
C ILE A 6 15.84 69.90 -5.67
N THR A 7 16.23 68.69 -6.12
CA THR A 7 15.55 67.88 -7.15
C THR A 7 16.41 66.64 -7.43
N ALA A 8 16.39 65.65 -6.53
CA ALA A 8 16.78 64.26 -6.83
C ALA A 8 16.60 63.37 -5.59
N SER A 9 15.39 63.29 -5.02
CA SER A 9 15.19 62.36 -3.88
C SER A 9 13.84 61.66 -3.82
N VAL A 10 12.97 61.81 -4.83
CA VAL A 10 11.66 61.13 -4.82
C VAL A 10 11.51 60.06 -5.92
N THR A 11 12.38 60.05 -6.94
CA THR A 11 12.22 59.12 -8.08
C THR A 11 12.98 57.79 -7.95
N ILE A 12 13.85 57.63 -6.94
CA ILE A 12 14.70 56.42 -6.80
C ILE A 12 14.13 55.40 -5.80
N ILE A 13 13.26 55.81 -4.87
CA ILE A 13 12.69 54.89 -3.86
C ILE A 13 11.41 54.21 -4.38
N MET A 14 10.65 54.84 -5.30
CA MET A 14 9.50 54.17 -5.94
C MET A 14 9.92 53.15 -7.01
N THR A 15 11.00 53.38 -7.76
CA THR A 15 11.46 52.45 -8.80
C THR A 15 12.06 51.16 -8.22
N PHE A 16 12.76 51.22 -7.09
CA PHE A 16 13.27 50.02 -6.43
C PHE A 16 12.18 49.14 -5.81
N ASN A 17 11.14 49.73 -5.21
CA ASN A 17 10.01 48.97 -4.67
C ASN A 17 9.12 48.38 -5.78
N VAL A 18 8.93 49.09 -6.89
CA VAL A 18 8.15 48.56 -8.03
C VAL A 18 8.95 47.47 -8.76
N CYS A 19 10.26 47.61 -8.96
CA CYS A 19 11.08 46.55 -9.57
C CYS A 19 11.20 45.31 -8.67
N SER A 20 11.31 45.43 -7.35
CA SER A 20 11.34 44.27 -6.44
C SER A 20 9.97 43.59 -6.32
N TRP A 21 8.87 44.36 -6.36
CA TRP A 21 7.52 43.78 -6.42
C TRP A 21 7.25 43.08 -7.76
N VAL A 22 7.60 43.71 -8.88
CA VAL A 22 7.41 43.15 -10.23
C VAL A 22 8.29 41.92 -10.42
N THR A 23 9.55 41.92 -9.97
CA THR A 23 10.40 40.70 -10.02
C THR A 23 9.93 39.60 -9.07
N SER A 24 9.40 39.94 -7.89
CA SER A 24 8.79 38.94 -6.98
C SER A 24 7.49 38.36 -7.53
N GLN A 25 6.68 39.18 -8.23
CA GLN A 25 5.45 38.74 -8.90
C GLN A 25 5.75 37.95 -10.16
N GLU A 26 6.77 38.32 -10.94
CA GLU A 26 7.20 37.57 -12.12
C GLU A 26 7.82 36.24 -11.72
N GLN A 27 8.61 36.18 -10.64
CA GLN A 27 9.13 34.92 -10.07
C GLN A 27 8.01 34.04 -9.51
N GLN A 28 7.04 34.62 -8.78
CA GLN A 28 5.86 33.88 -8.35
C GLN A 28 5.01 33.40 -9.54
N GLN A 29 4.87 34.19 -10.60
CA GLN A 29 4.14 33.79 -11.81
C GLN A 29 4.85 32.69 -12.59
N THR A 30 6.18 32.74 -12.69
CA THR A 30 6.96 31.66 -13.34
C THR A 30 6.91 30.38 -12.52
N GLU A 31 7.02 30.46 -11.19
CA GLU A 31 6.81 29.31 -10.31
C GLU A 31 5.38 28.78 -10.39
N ASP A 32 4.36 29.63 -10.43
CA ASP A 32 2.96 29.23 -10.56
C ASP A 32 2.65 28.64 -11.94
N LEU A 33 3.30 29.12 -13.01
CA LEU A 33 3.19 28.56 -14.37
C LEU A 33 3.90 27.21 -14.50
N GLU A 34 5.10 27.07 -13.94
CA GLU A 34 5.79 25.77 -13.88
C GLU A 34 5.02 24.77 -13.02
N ARG A 35 4.47 25.19 -11.87
CA ARG A 35 3.57 24.37 -11.07
C ARG A 35 2.32 24.01 -11.83
N ALA A 36 1.66 24.94 -12.51
CA ALA A 36 0.47 24.66 -13.32
C ALA A 36 0.76 23.70 -14.47
N LYS A 37 1.95 23.78 -15.08
CA LYS A 37 2.43 22.84 -16.09
C LYS A 37 2.69 21.46 -15.50
N ILE A 38 3.40 21.35 -14.37
CA ILE A 38 3.62 20.10 -13.64
C ILE A 38 2.29 19.47 -13.21
N THR A 39 1.36 20.28 -12.73
CA THR A 39 0.02 19.85 -12.32
C THR A 39 -0.79 19.34 -13.52
N ARG A 40 -0.72 20.00 -14.68
CA ARG A 40 -1.31 19.50 -15.94
C ARG A 40 -0.66 18.20 -16.42
N GLU A 41 0.66 18.12 -16.45
CA GLU A 41 1.41 16.93 -16.85
C GLU A 41 1.13 15.75 -15.90
N LYS A 42 1.04 15.99 -14.58
CA LYS A 42 0.63 14.98 -13.60
C LYS A 42 -0.84 14.60 -13.72
N SER A 43 -1.75 15.52 -14.05
CA SER A 43 -3.16 15.20 -14.32
C SER A 43 -3.33 14.32 -15.56
N ALA A 44 -2.55 14.58 -16.61
CA ALA A 44 -2.46 13.72 -17.79
C ALA A 44 -1.79 12.37 -17.45
N GLY A 45 -0.73 12.41 -16.65
CA GLY A 45 -0.06 11.24 -16.09
C GLY A 45 -0.97 10.39 -15.20
N LEU A 46 -1.93 10.97 -14.48
CA LEU A 46 -2.94 10.27 -13.68
C LEU A 46 -4.03 9.65 -14.52
N ARG A 47 -4.48 10.32 -15.59
CA ARG A 47 -5.38 9.71 -16.57
C ARG A 47 -4.72 8.51 -17.27
N MET A 48 -3.42 8.61 -17.58
CA MET A 48 -2.63 7.51 -18.12
C MET A 48 -2.31 6.43 -17.06
N ASN A 49 -2.00 6.80 -15.82
CA ASN A 49 -1.80 5.86 -14.71
C ASN A 49 -3.11 5.15 -14.34
N ARG A 50 -4.29 5.76 -14.49
CA ARG A 50 -5.57 5.04 -14.36
C ARG A 50 -5.71 3.93 -15.40
N ILE A 51 -5.09 4.08 -16.58
CA ILE A 51 -5.05 3.07 -17.64
C ILE A 51 -3.94 2.04 -17.38
N PHE A 52 -2.78 2.44 -16.83
CA PHE A 52 -1.64 1.54 -16.57
C PHE A 52 -1.63 0.85 -15.19
N GLN A 53 -2.30 1.39 -14.16
CA GLN A 53 -2.48 0.76 -12.84
C GLN A 53 -3.29 -0.55 -12.94
N LEU A 54 -4.00 -0.76 -14.05
CA LEU A 54 -4.56 -2.07 -14.45
C LEU A 54 -3.48 -3.15 -14.64
N HIS A 55 -2.19 -2.80 -14.77
CA HIS A 55 -1.12 -3.72 -15.18
C HIS A 55 0.18 -3.70 -14.34
N THR A 56 0.38 -2.78 -13.39
CA THR A 56 1.71 -2.57 -12.76
C THR A 56 1.90 -3.11 -11.33
N GLY A 57 1.28 -4.23 -10.97
CA GLY A 57 1.81 -5.03 -9.84
C GLY A 57 1.22 -4.78 -8.46
N TYR A 58 -0.06 -4.40 -8.34
CA TYR A 58 -0.81 -4.79 -7.15
C TYR A 58 -0.97 -6.31 -7.19
N THR A 59 -0.25 -7.03 -6.33
CA THR A 59 -0.55 -8.45 -6.09
C THR A 59 -1.81 -8.50 -5.23
N PHE A 60 -2.97 -8.56 -5.87
CA PHE A 60 -4.21 -8.91 -5.19
C PHE A 60 -4.09 -10.34 -4.63
N ILE A 61 -4.82 -10.66 -3.57
CA ILE A 61 -4.67 -11.95 -2.89
C ILE A 61 -5.19 -13.08 -3.76
N GLY A 62 -6.22 -12.81 -4.57
CA GLY A 62 -6.71 -13.67 -5.62
C GLY A 62 -5.65 -13.95 -6.67
N ASP A 63 -4.76 -13.00 -6.99
CA ASP A 63 -3.60 -13.22 -7.86
C ASP A 63 -2.48 -14.03 -7.18
N LEU A 64 -2.45 -14.06 -5.85
CA LEU A 64 -1.57 -14.92 -5.06
C LEU A 64 -2.13 -16.36 -4.95
N CYS A 65 -3.46 -16.51 -4.99
CA CYS A 65 -4.14 -17.80 -4.84
C CYS A 65 -4.43 -18.51 -6.18
N HIS A 66 -4.57 -17.76 -7.27
CA HIS A 66 -4.73 -18.27 -8.63
C HIS A 66 -3.38 -18.19 -9.33
N SER A 67 -2.83 -19.35 -9.72
CA SER A 67 -1.49 -19.45 -10.28
C SER A 67 -1.28 -18.49 -11.46
N ARG A 68 -0.26 -17.63 -11.40
CA ARG A 68 0.20 -16.83 -12.54
C ARG A 68 0.97 -17.65 -13.59
N SER A 69 0.97 -18.98 -13.49
CA SER A 69 1.63 -19.86 -14.44
C SER A 69 0.87 -21.19 -14.60
N TYR A 70 0.92 -21.74 -15.81
CA TYR A 70 0.33 -23.03 -16.21
C TYR A 70 0.88 -24.27 -15.45
N TRP A 71 1.83 -24.08 -14.51
CA TRP A 71 2.62 -25.15 -13.90
C TRP A 71 2.72 -25.10 -12.36
N GLN A 72 2.10 -24.11 -11.70
CA GLN A 72 2.05 -24.06 -10.23
C GLN A 72 0.66 -24.54 -9.77
N SER A 73 0.63 -25.48 -8.81
CA SER A 73 -0.62 -25.95 -8.21
C SER A 73 -1.37 -24.78 -7.61
N ALA A 74 -2.62 -24.58 -8.04
CA ALA A 74 -3.52 -23.64 -7.39
C ALA A 74 -3.61 -23.99 -5.89
N LEU A 75 -3.64 -22.97 -5.03
CA LEU A 75 -3.80 -23.17 -3.60
C LEU A 75 -5.13 -23.90 -3.35
N ALA A 76 -5.12 -24.97 -2.55
CA ALA A 76 -6.33 -25.71 -2.24
C ALA A 76 -7.27 -24.87 -1.36
N LEU A 77 -8.21 -24.15 -1.98
CA LEU A 77 -9.20 -23.30 -1.33
C LEU A 77 -10.56 -24.00 -1.29
N SER A 78 -11.35 -23.76 -0.24
CA SER A 78 -12.78 -24.08 -0.29
C SER A 78 -13.54 -23.04 -1.10
N ASP A 79 -14.73 -23.38 -1.61
CA ASP A 79 -15.55 -22.45 -2.39
C ASP A 79 -15.85 -21.16 -1.60
N ASN A 80 -16.23 -21.32 -0.32
CA ASN A 80 -16.53 -20.20 0.56
C ASN A 80 -15.29 -19.31 0.79
N GLN A 81 -14.14 -19.94 1.03
CA GLN A 81 -12.87 -19.23 1.18
C GLN A 81 -12.50 -18.44 -0.08
N GLY A 82 -12.63 -19.06 -1.26
CA GLY A 82 -12.39 -18.41 -2.55
C GLY A 82 -13.32 -17.23 -2.81
N VAL A 83 -14.60 -17.33 -2.43
CA VAL A 83 -15.57 -16.24 -2.56
C VAL A 83 -15.20 -15.06 -1.66
N ILE A 84 -14.84 -15.30 -0.41
CA ILE A 84 -14.50 -14.22 0.54
C ILE A 84 -13.19 -13.53 0.15
N LEU A 85 -12.18 -14.28 -0.30
CA LEU A 85 -10.93 -13.69 -0.82
C LEU A 85 -11.19 -12.79 -2.04
N LYS A 86 -12.02 -13.26 -3.00
CA LYS A 86 -12.43 -12.46 -4.15
C LYS A 86 -13.20 -11.20 -3.75
N LYS A 87 -14.04 -11.27 -2.70
CA LYS A 87 -14.73 -10.09 -2.14
C LYS A 87 -13.74 -9.08 -1.57
N LEU A 88 -12.73 -9.53 -0.83
CA LEU A 88 -11.70 -8.64 -0.30
C LEU A 88 -10.91 -7.95 -1.42
N ASP A 89 -10.53 -8.68 -2.48
CA ASP A 89 -9.84 -8.08 -3.63
C ASP A 89 -10.72 -7.06 -4.36
N ALA A 90 -11.99 -7.42 -4.61
CA ALA A 90 -12.94 -6.53 -5.26
C ALA A 90 -13.15 -5.24 -4.43
N LEU A 91 -13.26 -5.38 -3.10
CA LEU A 91 -13.37 -4.27 -2.17
C LEU A 91 -12.14 -3.36 -2.25
N LEU A 92 -10.93 -3.90 -2.16
CA LEU A 92 -9.69 -3.11 -2.21
C LEU A 92 -9.55 -2.39 -3.56
N TYR A 93 -9.90 -3.07 -4.66
CA TYR A 93 -9.91 -2.49 -5.99
C TYR A 93 -10.91 -1.33 -6.09
N GLN A 94 -12.15 -1.53 -5.66
CA GLN A 94 -13.19 -0.50 -5.68
C GLN A 94 -12.85 0.69 -4.76
N ALA A 95 -12.28 0.43 -3.59
CA ALA A 95 -11.80 1.46 -2.67
C ALA A 95 -10.69 2.32 -3.33
N ASN A 96 -9.75 1.67 -4.04
CA ASN A 96 -8.72 2.37 -4.81
C ASN A 96 -9.33 3.24 -5.93
N LEU A 97 -10.33 2.75 -6.66
CA LEU A 97 -11.03 3.52 -7.69
C LEU A 97 -11.80 4.72 -7.10
N ALA A 98 -12.49 4.52 -5.98
CA ALA A 98 -13.22 5.58 -5.29
C ALA A 98 -12.26 6.67 -4.78
N SER A 99 -11.15 6.28 -4.15
CA SER A 99 -10.09 7.17 -3.70
C SER A 99 -9.46 7.94 -4.88
N SER A 100 -9.16 7.25 -5.98
CA SER A 100 -8.62 7.88 -7.20
C SER A 100 -9.59 8.87 -7.84
N SER A 101 -10.90 8.65 -7.70
CA SER A 101 -11.91 9.60 -8.18
C SER A 101 -11.88 10.88 -7.34
N HIS A 102 -11.75 10.75 -6.02
CA HIS A 102 -11.60 11.89 -5.12
C HIS A 102 -10.31 12.69 -5.37
N ASP A 103 -9.23 12.04 -5.80
CA ASP A 103 -7.99 12.74 -6.19
C ASP A 103 -8.22 13.74 -7.32
N ALA A 104 -9.13 13.45 -8.26
CA ALA A 104 -9.46 14.35 -9.34
C ALA A 104 -10.23 15.59 -8.84
N ASP A 105 -11.22 15.38 -7.96
CA ASP A 105 -11.99 16.48 -7.37
C ASP A 105 -11.11 17.38 -6.48
N TYR A 106 -10.15 16.79 -5.76
CA TYR A 106 -9.20 17.54 -4.93
C TYR A 106 -8.28 18.41 -5.79
N LEU A 107 -7.80 17.90 -6.93
CA LEU A 107 -6.99 18.67 -7.86
C LEU A 107 -7.71 19.93 -8.34
N ASP A 108 -8.98 19.81 -8.73
CA ASP A 108 -9.77 20.92 -9.26
C ASP A 108 -10.00 22.02 -8.21
N THR A 109 -10.05 21.65 -6.92
CA THR A 109 -10.33 22.57 -5.82
C THR A 109 -9.09 23.09 -5.10
N ASN A 110 -7.98 22.32 -5.08
CA ASN A 110 -6.78 22.61 -4.30
C ASN A 110 -5.47 22.33 -5.08
N PRO A 111 -5.24 22.98 -6.23
CA PRO A 111 -4.12 22.64 -7.12
C PRO A 111 -2.74 22.89 -6.49
N ARG A 112 -2.64 23.79 -5.50
CA ARG A 112 -1.37 24.14 -4.83
C ARG A 112 -0.83 23.03 -3.93
N ASP A 113 -1.70 22.32 -3.23
CA ASP A 113 -1.32 21.26 -2.28
C ASP A 113 -1.38 19.86 -2.88
N TYR A 114 -1.76 19.77 -4.16
CA TYR A 114 -2.09 18.52 -4.83
C TYR A 114 -0.97 17.48 -4.79
N ILE A 115 0.28 17.90 -5.02
CA ILE A 115 1.42 16.97 -5.06
C ILE A 115 1.61 16.27 -3.72
N LYS A 116 1.63 17.05 -2.63
CA LYS A 116 1.80 16.52 -1.28
C LYS A 116 0.61 15.65 -0.88
N TYR A 117 -0.60 16.05 -1.28
CA TYR A 117 -1.81 15.26 -1.08
C TYR A 117 -1.74 13.91 -1.80
N LEU A 118 -1.36 13.90 -3.08
CA LEU A 118 -1.26 12.69 -3.89
C LEU A 118 -0.25 11.71 -3.30
N GLU A 119 0.92 12.19 -2.85
CA GLU A 119 1.92 11.35 -2.18
C GLU A 119 1.36 10.67 -0.92
N ARG A 120 0.64 11.44 -0.08
CA ARG A 120 -0.03 10.88 1.11
C ARG A 120 -1.12 9.89 0.73
N ASN A 121 -1.93 10.19 -0.27
CA ASN A 121 -3.04 9.32 -0.67
C ASN A 121 -2.57 8.03 -1.36
N GLU A 122 -1.52 8.09 -2.19
CA GLU A 122 -0.87 6.90 -2.73
C GLU A 122 -0.29 6.02 -1.62
N GLN A 123 0.33 6.64 -0.60
CA GLN A 123 0.83 5.90 0.55
C GLN A 123 -0.31 5.18 1.29
N ARG A 124 -1.40 5.90 1.60
CA ARG A 124 -2.60 5.32 2.23
C ARG A 124 -3.18 4.16 1.44
N ARG A 125 -3.28 4.28 0.11
CA ARG A 125 -3.77 3.21 -0.76
C ARG A 125 -2.87 1.98 -0.74
N ARG A 126 -1.55 2.15 -0.74
CA ARG A 126 -0.59 1.04 -0.62
C ARG A 126 -0.71 0.33 0.73
N GLU A 127 -0.83 1.10 1.81
CA GLU A 127 -1.01 0.55 3.16
C GLU A 127 -2.35 -0.18 3.32
N ALA A 128 -3.43 0.33 2.74
CA ALA A 128 -4.73 -0.35 2.74
C ALA A 128 -4.66 -1.72 2.03
N VAL A 129 -3.99 -1.80 0.88
CA VAL A 129 -3.79 -3.09 0.18
C VAL A 129 -2.92 -4.04 1.02
N MET A 130 -1.84 -3.54 1.61
CA MET A 130 -1.00 -4.32 2.51
C MET A 130 -1.80 -4.90 3.69
N HIS A 131 -2.66 -4.10 4.32
CA HIS A 131 -3.51 -4.58 5.41
C HIS A 131 -4.55 -5.59 4.93
N GLY A 132 -5.11 -5.43 3.73
CA GLY A 132 -5.95 -6.46 3.13
C GLY A 132 -5.19 -7.77 2.91
N GLN A 133 -3.96 -7.71 2.41
CA GLN A 133 -3.07 -8.88 2.29
C GLN A 133 -2.85 -9.54 3.65
N LEU A 134 -2.60 -8.76 4.69
CA LEU A 134 -2.41 -9.26 6.04
C LEU A 134 -3.68 -9.88 6.63
N MET A 135 -4.88 -9.32 6.38
CA MET A 135 -6.15 -9.97 6.74
C MET A 135 -6.22 -11.38 6.13
N SER A 136 -5.83 -11.51 4.86
CA SER A 136 -5.86 -12.83 4.23
C SER A 136 -4.91 -13.81 4.90
N LEU A 137 -3.70 -13.36 5.19
CA LEU A 137 -2.66 -14.17 5.81
C LEU A 137 -2.89 -14.48 7.28
N SER A 138 -3.67 -13.68 8.01
CA SER A 138 -3.91 -13.84 9.45
C SER A 138 -5.26 -14.46 9.81
N GLY A 139 -6.20 -14.56 8.86
CA GLY A 139 -7.53 -15.11 9.18
C GLY A 139 -8.38 -15.63 8.03
N LEU A 140 -8.11 -15.25 6.77
CA LEU A 140 -8.86 -15.82 5.63
C LEU A 140 -8.19 -17.04 5.01
N LEU A 141 -6.92 -17.27 5.30
CA LEU A 141 -6.16 -18.47 4.98
C LEU A 141 -5.88 -19.25 6.26
N THR A 142 -5.72 -20.57 6.13
CA THR A 142 -5.12 -21.36 7.21
C THR A 142 -3.63 -21.04 7.34
N GLU A 143 -3.04 -21.36 8.49
CA GLU A 143 -1.60 -21.15 8.71
C GLU A 143 -0.74 -21.82 7.63
N SER A 144 -1.10 -23.02 7.18
CA SER A 144 -0.36 -23.73 6.13
C SER A 144 -0.49 -23.06 4.76
N GLN A 145 -1.69 -22.58 4.42
CA GLN A 145 -1.95 -21.81 3.21
C GLN A 145 -1.21 -20.47 3.21
N ALA A 146 -1.29 -19.70 4.30
CA ALA A 146 -0.64 -18.41 4.42
C ALA A 146 0.89 -18.52 4.30
N ASN A 147 1.49 -19.54 4.95
CA ASN A 147 2.91 -19.82 4.82
C ASN A 147 3.30 -20.19 3.38
N ALA A 148 2.52 -21.05 2.71
CA ALA A 148 2.80 -21.44 1.33
C ALA A 148 2.75 -20.24 0.37
N VAL A 149 1.76 -19.36 0.53
CA VAL A 149 1.61 -18.13 -0.28
C VAL A 149 2.80 -17.20 -0.08
N ILE A 150 3.21 -16.91 1.16
CA ILE A 150 4.36 -16.03 1.40
C ILE A 150 5.65 -16.66 0.88
N GLN A 151 5.85 -17.95 1.10
CA GLN A 151 7.05 -18.64 0.65
C GLN A 151 7.16 -18.58 -0.88
N GLN A 152 6.07 -18.83 -1.61
CA GLN A 152 6.03 -18.70 -3.07
C GLN A 152 6.33 -17.26 -3.49
N HIS A 153 5.65 -16.30 -2.89
CA HIS A 153 5.81 -14.89 -3.20
C HIS A 153 7.26 -14.38 -2.98
N LEU A 154 7.89 -14.76 -1.88
CA LEU A 154 9.30 -14.46 -1.61
C LEU A 154 10.25 -15.24 -2.52
N SER A 155 9.91 -16.46 -2.93
CA SER A 155 10.72 -17.24 -3.88
C SER A 155 10.75 -16.60 -5.26
N ASP A 156 9.60 -16.07 -5.72
CA ASP A 156 9.47 -15.42 -7.02
C ASP A 156 10.16 -14.04 -7.04
N GLN A 157 10.01 -13.27 -5.96
CA GLN A 157 10.53 -11.89 -5.86
C GLN A 157 11.98 -11.83 -5.36
N LYS A 158 12.45 -12.87 -4.68
CA LYS A 158 13.78 -12.95 -4.07
C LYS A 158 14.07 -11.71 -3.20
N TRP A 159 15.28 -11.16 -3.28
CA TRP A 159 15.70 -9.97 -2.52
C TRP A 159 14.94 -8.69 -2.89
N ARG A 160 14.31 -8.62 -4.07
CA ARG A 160 13.42 -7.49 -4.43
C ARG A 160 12.14 -7.49 -3.59
N GLY A 161 11.78 -8.62 -2.99
CA GLY A 161 10.68 -8.72 -2.03
C GLY A 161 10.83 -7.78 -0.84
N PHE A 162 12.06 -7.43 -0.42
CA PHE A 162 12.28 -6.50 0.70
C PHE A 162 11.81 -5.07 0.45
N LEU A 163 11.54 -4.69 -0.81
CA LEU A 163 10.96 -3.38 -1.14
C LEU A 163 9.44 -3.34 -0.99
N GLN A 164 8.80 -4.49 -0.83
CA GLN A 164 7.35 -4.58 -0.77
C GLN A 164 6.85 -4.34 0.65
N ALA A 165 5.80 -3.52 0.76
CA ALA A 165 5.23 -3.11 2.05
C ALA A 165 4.87 -4.31 2.94
N LEU A 166 4.26 -5.35 2.37
CA LEU A 166 3.92 -6.58 3.08
C LEU A 166 5.13 -7.24 3.75
N ILE A 167 6.23 -7.38 3.03
CA ILE A 167 7.44 -8.01 3.57
C ILE A 167 8.10 -7.09 4.60
N GLN A 168 8.09 -5.78 4.38
CA GLN A 168 8.61 -4.81 5.34
C GLN A 168 7.84 -4.86 6.66
N GLU A 169 6.51 -5.00 6.60
CA GLU A 169 5.65 -5.16 7.78
C GLU A 169 5.89 -6.49 8.48
N LEU A 170 5.86 -7.61 7.75
CA LEU A 170 6.13 -8.95 8.30
C LEU A 170 7.52 -9.10 8.91
N MET A 171 8.46 -8.23 8.56
CA MET A 171 9.83 -8.26 9.04
C MET A 171 10.14 -7.14 10.03
N ASP A 172 9.12 -6.36 10.42
CA ASP A 172 9.23 -5.22 11.34
C ASP A 172 10.35 -4.24 10.94
N PHE A 173 10.40 -3.86 9.66
CA PHE A 173 11.41 -2.93 9.18
C PHE A 173 11.21 -1.54 9.76
N THR A 174 12.27 -0.98 10.32
CA THR A 174 12.30 0.41 10.76
C THR A 174 12.31 1.39 9.58
N GLU A 175 11.91 2.64 9.80
CA GLU A 175 11.99 3.68 8.76
C GLU A 175 13.42 3.91 8.24
N ALA A 176 14.43 3.74 9.11
CA ALA A 176 15.82 3.78 8.71
C ALA A 176 16.16 2.64 7.72
N GLN A 177 15.72 1.42 8.00
CA GLN A 177 15.90 0.26 7.10
C GLN A 177 15.16 0.46 5.76
N LYS A 178 13.91 0.92 5.80
CA LYS A 178 13.13 1.25 4.59
C LYS A 178 13.84 2.31 3.73
N THR A 179 14.43 3.32 4.37
CA THR A 179 15.21 4.37 3.69
C THR A 179 16.48 3.81 3.04
N LEU A 180 17.22 2.94 3.73
CA LEU A 180 18.40 2.29 3.18
C LEU A 180 18.07 1.42 1.96
N LEU A 181 16.98 0.66 2.01
CA LEU A 181 16.53 -0.16 0.88
C LEU A 181 16.10 0.69 -0.33
N LYS A 182 15.38 1.79 -0.09
CA LYS A 182 15.05 2.75 -1.15
C LYS A 182 16.30 3.34 -1.79
N ARG A 183 17.33 3.70 -0.99
CA ARG A 183 18.61 4.17 -1.52
C ARG A 183 19.31 3.10 -2.34
N ALA A 184 19.37 1.86 -1.87
CA ALA A 184 19.96 0.74 -2.62
C ALA A 184 19.25 0.55 -3.98
N GLN A 185 17.91 0.63 -4.00
CA GLN A 185 17.14 0.54 -5.25
C GLN A 185 17.39 1.72 -6.19
N SER A 186 17.52 2.94 -5.65
CA SER A 186 17.85 4.13 -6.45
C SER A 186 19.23 4.01 -7.09
N ASN A 187 20.23 3.54 -6.34
CA ASN A 187 21.58 3.30 -6.87
C ASN A 187 21.54 2.24 -7.98
N TYR A 188 20.89 1.10 -7.74
CA TYR A 188 20.69 0.06 -8.75
C TYR A 188 20.05 0.63 -10.03
N ASN A 189 18.98 1.42 -9.90
CA ASN A 189 18.28 2.01 -11.05
C ASN A 189 19.17 3.01 -11.82
N GLN A 190 19.94 3.82 -11.10
CA GLN A 190 20.87 4.78 -11.69
C GLN A 190 21.94 4.07 -12.52
N ASP A 191 22.53 3.01 -11.98
CA ASP A 191 23.63 2.27 -12.61
C ASP A 191 23.13 1.32 -13.72
N ALA A 192 21.91 0.79 -13.58
CA ALA A 192 21.33 -0.11 -14.58
C ALA A 192 20.76 0.64 -15.79
N ARG A 193 20.34 1.90 -15.65
CA ARG A 193 19.77 2.72 -16.73
C ARG A 193 20.63 2.76 -18.00
N PRO A 194 21.95 3.07 -17.95
CA PRO A 194 22.78 3.08 -19.16
C PRO A 194 22.87 1.69 -19.81
N LEU A 195 22.87 0.60 -19.03
CA LEU A 195 22.88 -0.77 -19.57
C LEU A 195 21.58 -1.11 -20.30
N PHE A 196 20.42 -0.71 -19.74
CA PHE A 196 19.12 -0.87 -20.42
C PHE A 196 18.99 0.00 -21.66
N MET A 197 19.56 1.22 -21.67
CA MET A 197 19.58 2.04 -22.87
C MET A 197 20.53 1.47 -23.92
N GLY A 198 21.68 0.96 -23.50
CA GLY A 198 22.65 0.29 -24.36
C GLY A 198 22.08 -0.98 -25.01
N SER A 199 21.19 -1.72 -24.34
CA SER A 199 20.60 -2.95 -24.89
C SER A 199 19.61 -2.72 -26.03
N MET A 200 19.16 -1.47 -26.22
CA MET A 200 18.28 -1.06 -27.31
C MET A 200 19.05 -0.69 -28.59
N LEU A 201 20.40 -0.69 -28.55
CA LEU A 201 21.22 -0.42 -29.72
C LEU A 201 21.28 -1.63 -30.67
N PRO A 202 21.32 -1.43 -32.00
CA PRO A 202 21.34 -2.53 -32.97
C PRO A 202 22.53 -3.49 -32.81
N ASP A 203 23.69 -2.97 -32.44
CA ASP A 203 24.95 -3.74 -32.28
C ASP A 203 25.30 -3.99 -30.80
N ALA A 204 24.30 -3.95 -29.92
CA ALA A 204 24.50 -4.12 -28.48
C ALA A 204 25.09 -5.51 -28.16
N ASN A 205 26.21 -5.52 -27.43
CA ASN A 205 26.77 -6.75 -26.89
C ASN A 205 25.92 -7.26 -25.72
N GLN A 206 24.90 -8.08 -26.04
CA GLN A 206 23.94 -8.59 -25.06
C GLN A 206 24.61 -9.39 -23.93
N ALA A 207 25.74 -10.08 -24.21
CA ALA A 207 26.46 -10.85 -23.19
C ALA A 207 27.10 -9.93 -22.14
N GLU A 208 27.72 -8.83 -22.57
CA GLU A 208 28.33 -7.84 -21.69
C GLU A 208 27.28 -7.09 -20.85
N ILE A 209 26.16 -6.72 -21.48
CA ILE A 209 25.03 -6.09 -20.80
C ILE A 209 24.46 -7.02 -19.74
N GLN A 210 24.25 -8.29 -20.07
CA GLN A 210 23.73 -9.27 -19.11
C GLN A 210 24.72 -9.49 -17.95
N ALA A 211 26.02 -9.54 -18.22
CA ALA A 211 27.04 -9.65 -17.19
C ALA A 211 27.02 -8.43 -16.24
N GLY A 212 26.91 -7.21 -16.79
CA GLY A 212 26.75 -5.99 -16.00
C GLY A 212 25.48 -5.99 -15.14
N LEU A 213 24.34 -6.39 -15.70
CA LEU A 213 23.08 -6.49 -14.95
C LEU A 213 23.16 -7.54 -13.83
N ASN A 214 23.85 -8.66 -14.05
CA ASN A 214 24.07 -9.67 -13.03
C ASN A 214 24.89 -9.11 -11.85
N LEU A 215 25.97 -8.37 -12.14
CA LEU A 215 26.79 -7.73 -11.11
C LEU A 215 25.97 -6.72 -10.28
N LEU A 216 25.17 -5.88 -10.92
CA LEU A 216 24.28 -4.94 -10.22
C LEU A 216 23.21 -5.66 -9.40
N ASN A 217 22.67 -6.78 -9.90
CA ASN A 217 21.70 -7.60 -9.17
C ASN A 217 22.33 -8.21 -7.91
N ASP A 218 23.56 -8.71 -7.99
CA ASP A 218 24.30 -9.27 -6.85
C ASP A 218 24.65 -8.19 -5.82
N GLN A 219 25.07 -7.00 -6.27
CA GLN A 219 25.31 -5.87 -5.39
C GLN A 219 24.03 -5.45 -4.65
N PHE A 220 22.93 -5.25 -5.38
CA PHE A 220 21.65 -4.89 -4.79
C PHE A 220 21.15 -5.95 -3.80
N ARG A 221 21.36 -7.24 -4.11
CA ARG A 221 21.07 -8.35 -3.19
C ARG A 221 21.87 -8.23 -1.89
N ASN A 222 23.18 -8.02 -1.99
CA ASN A 222 24.06 -7.92 -0.83
C ASN A 222 23.68 -6.71 0.05
N ASP A 223 23.45 -5.56 -0.57
CA ASP A 223 23.01 -4.34 0.11
C ASP A 223 21.67 -4.57 0.83
N SER A 224 20.72 -5.24 0.18
CA SER A 224 19.41 -5.50 0.76
C SER A 224 19.47 -6.47 1.95
N ILE A 225 20.33 -7.49 1.91
CA ILE A 225 20.53 -8.43 3.02
C ILE A 225 21.29 -7.76 4.18
N ALA A 226 22.20 -6.83 3.87
CA ALA A 226 22.99 -6.10 4.87
C ALA A 226 22.13 -5.20 5.77
N VAL A 227 20.97 -4.75 5.28
CA VAL A 227 20.00 -3.96 6.06
C VAL A 227 19.35 -4.78 7.19
N LEU A 228 19.32 -6.11 7.07
CA LEU A 228 18.63 -6.98 8.03
C LEU A 228 19.45 -7.19 9.31
N THR A 229 18.76 -7.11 10.46
CA THR A 229 19.32 -7.57 11.75
C THR A 229 19.45 -9.10 11.78
N PRO A 230 20.25 -9.68 12.70
CA PRO A 230 20.32 -11.13 12.86
C PRO A 230 18.96 -11.80 13.11
N ALA A 231 18.08 -11.17 13.89
CA ALA A 231 16.73 -11.65 14.14
C ALA A 231 15.87 -11.66 12.88
N GLN A 232 15.95 -10.59 12.08
CA GLN A 232 15.28 -10.51 10.77
C GLN A 232 15.85 -11.57 9.81
N LYS A 233 17.16 -11.80 9.76
CA LYS A 233 17.73 -12.88 8.93
C LYS A 233 17.16 -14.25 9.29
N LYS A 234 16.98 -14.54 10.60
CA LYS A 234 16.32 -15.76 11.06
C LYS A 234 14.86 -15.83 10.61
N ARG A 235 14.11 -14.74 10.76
CA ARG A 235 12.70 -14.67 10.31
C ARG A 235 12.55 -14.84 8.80
N TYR A 236 13.44 -14.23 8.02
CA TYR A 236 13.47 -14.40 6.57
C TYR A 236 13.76 -15.86 6.18
N ALA A 237 14.71 -16.52 6.85
CA ALA A 237 14.99 -17.94 6.64
C ALA A 237 13.76 -18.81 6.94
N GLN A 238 12.99 -18.48 7.98
CA GLN A 238 11.73 -19.18 8.30
C GLN A 238 10.65 -18.93 7.23
N LEU A 239 10.51 -17.71 6.72
CA LEU A 239 9.54 -17.37 5.67
C LEU A 239 9.87 -18.00 4.31
N THR A 240 11.14 -18.26 4.05
CA THR A 240 11.62 -18.84 2.79
C THR A 240 11.91 -20.33 2.87
N GLU A 241 11.72 -20.93 4.04
CA GLU A 241 11.86 -22.36 4.25
C GLU A 241 10.90 -23.12 3.33
N LYS A 242 11.43 -24.08 2.56
CA LYS A 242 10.63 -24.82 1.60
C LYS A 242 9.64 -25.74 2.31
N ARG A 243 8.35 -25.46 2.16
CA ARG A 243 7.26 -26.27 2.69
C ARG A 243 6.43 -26.89 1.56
N PRO A 244 5.88 -28.09 1.75
CA PRO A 244 4.94 -28.65 0.79
C PRO A 244 3.68 -27.76 0.74
N ALA A 245 3.18 -27.50 -0.45
CA ALA A 245 1.91 -26.79 -0.61
C ALA A 245 0.78 -27.60 0.06
N PRO A 246 -0.17 -26.94 0.75
CA PRO A 246 -1.31 -27.63 1.32
C PRO A 246 -2.18 -28.19 0.18
N ASN A 247 -2.37 -29.51 0.18
CA ASN A 247 -3.19 -30.21 -0.81
C ASN A 247 -4.60 -30.54 -0.30
N VAL A 248 -4.86 -30.30 0.98
CA VAL A 248 -6.17 -30.56 1.61
C VAL A 248 -6.97 -29.26 1.61
N ILE A 249 -8.18 -29.32 1.05
CA ILE A 249 -9.13 -28.21 1.08
C ILE A 249 -9.61 -28.04 2.53
N PRO A 250 -9.48 -26.85 3.14
CA PRO A 250 -9.89 -26.65 4.52
C PRO A 250 -11.41 -26.60 4.64
N MET A 251 -11.94 -27.18 5.73
CA MET A 251 -13.38 -27.15 6.03
C MET A 251 -13.72 -25.83 6.74
N LEU A 252 -13.98 -24.77 5.96
CA LEU A 252 -14.30 -23.43 6.46
C LEU A 252 -15.72 -23.02 6.06
N PRO A 253 -16.74 -23.38 6.87
CA PRO A 253 -18.13 -23.07 6.56
C PRO A 253 -18.42 -21.57 6.67
N ALA A 254 -19.57 -21.16 6.14
CA ALA A 254 -20.06 -19.80 6.31
C ALA A 254 -20.61 -19.60 7.74
N PRO A 255 -20.42 -18.41 8.34
CA PRO A 255 -20.93 -18.09 9.67
C PRO A 255 -22.47 -18.05 9.65
N ALA A 256 -23.10 -18.66 10.65
CA ALA A 256 -24.55 -18.58 10.84
C ALA A 256 -24.96 -17.15 11.29
N GLU A 257 -26.26 -16.84 11.26
CA GLU A 257 -26.75 -15.52 11.71
C GLU A 257 -26.35 -15.20 13.15
N THR A 258 -26.35 -16.20 14.03
CA THR A 258 -25.90 -16.06 15.42
C THR A 258 -24.43 -15.68 15.52
N ASP A 259 -23.58 -16.23 14.64
CA ASP A 259 -22.16 -15.88 14.57
C ASP A 259 -21.98 -14.46 14.03
N GLN A 260 -22.76 -14.05 13.04
CA GLN A 260 -22.71 -12.68 12.49
C GLN A 260 -23.03 -11.62 13.55
N VAL A 261 -24.01 -11.88 14.43
CA VAL A 261 -24.36 -10.95 15.52
C VAL A 261 -23.30 -10.92 16.62
N ARG A 262 -22.70 -12.07 16.92
CA ARG A 262 -21.66 -12.22 17.96
C ARG A 262 -20.32 -11.63 17.50
N LEU A 263 -19.99 -11.81 16.23
CA LEU A 263 -18.73 -11.37 15.61
C LEU A 263 -18.85 -10.00 14.92
N ASP A 264 -19.92 -9.25 15.20
CA ASP A 264 -20.13 -7.91 14.66
C ASP A 264 -18.91 -7.01 14.96
N PRO A 265 -18.19 -6.51 13.92
CA PRO A 265 -17.01 -5.68 14.11
C PRO A 265 -17.29 -4.42 14.95
N LYS A 266 -18.50 -3.88 14.93
CA LYS A 266 -18.87 -2.70 15.74
C LYS A 266 -18.92 -2.99 17.25
N LYS A 267 -19.09 -4.25 17.64
CA LYS A 267 -19.02 -4.67 19.05
C LYS A 267 -17.58 -4.95 19.46
N LEU A 268 -16.80 -5.52 18.56
CA LEU A 268 -15.45 -6.03 18.83
C LEU A 268 -14.32 -5.03 18.65
N SER A 269 -14.56 -3.91 17.95
CA SER A 269 -13.57 -2.89 17.66
C SER A 269 -14.08 -1.51 18.06
N ASP A 270 -13.25 -0.77 18.82
CA ASP A 270 -13.55 0.61 19.18
C ASP A 270 -13.55 1.52 17.93
N VAL A 271 -12.66 1.28 16.97
CA VAL A 271 -12.62 2.01 15.69
C VAL A 271 -13.95 1.86 14.94
N PHE A 272 -14.43 0.63 14.74
CA PHE A 272 -15.69 0.41 14.02
C PHE A 272 -16.91 0.91 14.80
N ARG A 273 -16.87 0.84 16.14
CA ARG A 273 -17.91 1.41 17.00
C ARG A 273 -17.98 2.93 16.84
N THR A 274 -16.85 3.62 16.96
CA THR A 274 -16.73 5.08 16.80
C THR A 274 -17.15 5.51 15.40
N MET A 275 -16.75 4.77 14.36
CA MET A 275 -17.23 5.02 13.00
C MET A 275 -18.75 4.95 12.89
N GLY A 276 -19.37 3.92 13.49
CA GLY A 276 -20.82 3.77 13.53
C GLY A 276 -21.51 4.92 14.25
N GLN A 277 -20.99 5.34 15.41
CA GLN A 277 -21.53 6.45 16.20
C GLN A 277 -21.44 7.77 15.43
N LEU A 278 -20.27 8.12 14.90
CA LEU A 278 -20.08 9.36 14.14
C LEU A 278 -20.90 9.38 12.85
N GLN A 279 -21.14 8.23 12.23
CA GLN A 279 -22.04 8.14 11.07
C GLN A 279 -23.51 8.35 11.47
N ASN A 280 -23.96 7.78 12.58
CA ASN A 280 -25.33 8.00 13.10
C ASN A 280 -25.57 9.47 13.47
N GLU A 281 -24.54 10.16 13.96
CA GLU A 281 -24.56 11.61 14.23
C GLU A 281 -24.38 12.47 12.98
N ASN A 282 -24.30 11.86 11.79
CA ASN A 282 -24.07 12.52 10.50
C ASN A 282 -22.79 13.37 10.44
N LYS A 283 -21.77 13.02 11.25
CA LYS A 283 -20.47 13.69 11.32
C LYS A 283 -19.50 13.21 10.25
N LEU A 284 -19.47 11.91 9.95
CA LEU A 284 -18.59 11.33 8.90
C LEU A 284 -19.09 11.61 7.49
N LYS A 285 -20.41 11.72 7.29
CA LYS A 285 -21.04 11.94 5.98
C LYS A 285 -20.54 10.96 4.92
N LEU A 286 -20.55 9.66 5.25
CA LEU A 286 -20.08 8.63 4.34
C LEU A 286 -20.91 8.60 3.05
N SER A 287 -20.24 8.52 1.91
CA SER A 287 -20.90 8.37 0.62
C SER A 287 -21.59 7.00 0.49
N LYS A 288 -22.49 6.85 -0.49
CA LYS A 288 -23.12 5.54 -0.76
C LYS A 288 -22.09 4.44 -1.04
N VAL A 289 -21.04 4.77 -1.80
CA VAL A 289 -19.94 3.84 -2.12
C VAL A 289 -19.17 3.45 -0.86
N GLN A 290 -18.83 4.42 0.00
CA GLN A 290 -18.14 4.12 1.26
C GLN A 290 -18.98 3.22 2.18
N ASN A 291 -20.29 3.46 2.28
CA ASN A 291 -21.17 2.60 3.06
C ASN A 291 -21.22 1.16 2.52
N GLN A 292 -21.24 0.99 1.19
CA GLN A 292 -21.18 -0.32 0.55
C GLN A 292 -19.86 -1.03 0.85
N LEU A 293 -18.72 -0.34 0.66
CA LEU A 293 -17.40 -0.91 0.95
C LEU A 293 -17.24 -1.29 2.42
N LEU A 294 -17.77 -0.50 3.37
CA LEU A 294 -17.74 -0.87 4.79
C LEU A 294 -18.60 -2.09 5.10
N ALA A 295 -19.78 -2.21 4.49
CA ALA A 295 -20.62 -3.40 4.65
C ALA A 295 -19.92 -4.67 4.13
N GLU A 296 -19.24 -4.58 2.99
CA GLU A 296 -18.44 -5.69 2.46
C GLU A 296 -17.24 -6.01 3.37
N LEU A 297 -16.55 -4.99 3.89
CA LEU A 297 -15.45 -5.19 4.84
C LEU A 297 -15.94 -5.90 6.10
N TYR A 298 -17.09 -5.51 6.65
CA TYR A 298 -17.67 -6.19 7.82
C TYR A 298 -17.98 -7.64 7.53
N LEU A 299 -18.55 -7.95 6.36
CA LEU A 299 -18.81 -9.33 5.96
C LEU A 299 -17.52 -10.15 5.91
N VAL A 300 -16.48 -9.64 5.23
CA VAL A 300 -15.17 -10.30 5.16
C VAL A 300 -14.57 -10.48 6.56
N THR A 301 -14.71 -9.45 7.41
CA THR A 301 -14.17 -9.47 8.78
C THR A 301 -14.84 -10.53 9.64
N ILE A 302 -16.18 -10.65 9.56
CA ILE A 302 -16.93 -11.68 10.29
C ILE A 302 -16.47 -13.09 9.88
N HIS A 303 -16.25 -13.32 8.58
CA HIS A 303 -15.78 -14.63 8.09
C HIS A 303 -14.40 -14.97 8.62
N GLY A 304 -13.44 -14.04 8.54
CA GLY A 304 -12.09 -14.28 9.05
C GLY A 304 -12.05 -14.48 10.55
N LEU A 305 -12.84 -13.71 11.32
CA LEU A 305 -12.97 -13.92 12.75
C LEU A 305 -13.52 -15.30 13.08
N PHE A 306 -14.60 -15.70 12.41
CA PHE A 306 -15.22 -17.01 12.60
C PHE A 306 -14.24 -18.16 12.33
N TRP A 307 -13.46 -18.07 11.25
CA TRP A 307 -12.48 -19.09 10.90
C TRP A 307 -11.28 -19.13 11.87
N ILE A 308 -10.88 -17.98 12.43
CA ILE A 308 -9.89 -17.95 13.52
C ILE A 308 -10.44 -18.71 14.73
N GLU A 309 -11.70 -18.49 15.16
CA GLU A 309 -12.27 -19.22 16.30
C GLU A 309 -12.39 -20.73 16.04
N ALA A 310 -12.78 -21.11 14.82
CA ALA A 310 -12.87 -22.50 14.42
C ALA A 310 -11.50 -23.20 14.44
N ALA A 311 -10.45 -22.48 14.04
CA ALA A 311 -9.07 -22.97 14.13
C ALA A 311 -8.62 -23.10 15.59
N GLU A 312 -8.86 -22.09 16.44
CA GLU A 312 -8.56 -22.14 17.89
C GLU A 312 -9.22 -23.35 18.56
N SER A 313 -10.49 -23.62 18.23
CA SER A 313 -11.26 -24.74 18.79
C SER A 313 -10.76 -26.11 18.33
N SER A 314 -10.12 -26.18 17.17
CA SER A 314 -9.55 -27.42 16.59
C SER A 314 -8.11 -27.68 17.02
N GLN A 315 -7.45 -26.68 17.64
CA GLN A 315 -6.02 -26.69 17.98
C GLN A 315 -5.70 -27.14 19.40
N ALA A 316 -6.70 -27.55 20.20
CA ALA A 316 -6.47 -28.13 21.52
C ALA A 316 -5.63 -29.43 21.50
N ASP A 317 -5.42 -30.05 20.33
CA ASP A 317 -4.74 -31.35 20.20
C ASP A 317 -3.44 -31.34 19.36
N ALA A 318 -2.91 -30.19 18.93
CA ALA A 318 -1.72 -30.14 18.04
C ALA A 318 -0.66 -29.12 18.48
N GLU A 319 0.04 -29.42 19.57
CA GLU A 319 1.13 -28.61 20.13
C GLU A 319 2.50 -28.79 19.46
N GLN A 320 2.62 -29.57 18.38
CA GLN A 320 3.92 -29.83 17.76
C GLN A 320 4.09 -29.08 16.44
N SER A 321 5.07 -28.17 16.44
CA SER A 321 5.68 -27.50 15.29
C SER A 321 5.01 -26.22 14.77
N ARG A 322 4.93 -25.19 15.60
CA ARG A 322 4.56 -23.85 15.14
C ARG A 322 5.72 -22.84 15.25
N SER A 323 6.45 -22.70 14.14
CA SER A 323 7.06 -21.41 13.83
C SER A 323 5.95 -20.52 13.28
N VAL A 324 5.08 -19.97 14.14
CA VAL A 324 4.05 -19.01 13.72
C VAL A 324 4.76 -17.73 13.28
N VAL A 325 4.95 -17.55 11.97
CA VAL A 325 5.56 -16.32 11.45
C VAL A 325 4.51 -15.21 11.24
N ILE A 326 3.24 -15.61 11.07
CA ILE A 326 2.09 -14.73 10.89
C ILE A 326 1.08 -15.04 12.01
N PRO A 327 0.82 -14.10 12.93
CA PRO A 327 -0.12 -14.33 14.02
C PRO A 327 -1.54 -14.51 13.48
N HIS A 328 -2.17 -15.65 13.77
CA HIS A 328 -3.58 -15.91 13.48
C HIS A 328 -4.42 -15.61 14.72
N THR A 329 -4.48 -14.33 15.09
CA THR A 329 -5.23 -13.88 16.27
C THR A 329 -6.33 -12.93 15.86
N ARG A 330 -7.43 -12.94 16.62
CA ARG A 330 -8.56 -12.01 16.39
C ARG A 330 -8.11 -10.56 16.45
N THR A 331 -7.22 -10.22 17.38
CA THR A 331 -6.71 -8.86 17.58
C THR A 331 -5.94 -8.35 16.35
N GLU A 332 -5.00 -9.13 15.82
CA GLU A 332 -4.25 -8.71 14.64
C GLU A 332 -5.13 -8.66 13.39
N PHE A 333 -6.03 -9.62 13.23
CA PHE A 333 -6.97 -9.61 12.11
C PHE A 333 -7.92 -8.41 12.15
N LEU A 334 -8.48 -8.07 13.32
CA LEU A 334 -9.31 -6.87 13.51
C LEU A 334 -8.52 -5.60 13.21
N LYS A 335 -7.31 -5.47 13.76
CA LYS A 335 -6.44 -4.31 13.50
C LYS A 335 -6.23 -4.10 12.01
N HIS A 336 -6.00 -5.15 11.22
CA HIS A 336 -5.85 -5.01 9.77
C HIS A 336 -7.16 -4.61 9.09
N ALA A 337 -8.30 -5.15 9.51
CA ALA A 337 -9.60 -4.71 9.01
C ALA A 337 -9.85 -3.22 9.30
N GLU A 338 -9.54 -2.76 10.51
CA GLU A 338 -9.63 -1.36 10.89
C GLU A 338 -8.76 -0.47 9.98
N GLN A 339 -7.52 -0.87 9.71
CA GLN A 339 -6.65 -0.12 8.81
C GLN A 339 -7.16 -0.10 7.36
N VAL A 340 -7.75 -1.18 6.85
CA VAL A 340 -8.41 -1.17 5.53
C VAL A 340 -9.53 -0.12 5.49
N ALA A 341 -10.35 -0.04 6.54
CA ALA A 341 -11.38 1.00 6.62
C ALA A 341 -10.79 2.41 6.69
N LEU A 342 -9.85 2.62 7.62
CA LEU A 342 -9.28 3.93 7.91
C LEU A 342 -8.45 4.47 6.75
N LEU A 343 -7.67 3.64 6.06
CA LEU A 343 -6.74 4.07 5.02
C LEU A 343 -7.31 3.92 3.61
N GLY A 344 -8.10 2.87 3.37
CA GLY A 344 -8.61 2.51 2.04
C GLY A 344 -10.00 3.06 1.74
N ILE A 345 -10.92 3.05 2.71
CA ILE A 345 -12.32 3.41 2.50
C ILE A 345 -12.61 4.85 2.89
N LEU A 346 -12.11 5.28 4.06
CA LEU A 346 -12.28 6.65 4.54
C LEU A 346 -11.33 7.62 3.85
N THR A 347 -11.79 8.85 3.67
CA THR A 347 -10.92 9.98 3.29
C THR A 347 -10.00 10.34 4.45
N GLU A 348 -8.87 11.00 4.18
CA GLU A 348 -7.92 11.44 5.22
C GLU A 348 -8.61 12.27 6.32
N ARG A 349 -9.57 13.12 5.95
CA ARG A 349 -10.36 13.91 6.90
C ARG A 349 -11.23 13.03 7.79
N GLN A 350 -11.95 12.07 7.21
CA GLN A 350 -12.81 11.15 7.96
C GLN A 350 -11.99 10.26 8.89
N THR A 351 -10.82 9.78 8.45
CA THR A 351 -9.89 9.03 9.31
C THR A 351 -9.52 9.82 10.55
N ARG A 352 -9.13 11.10 10.40
CA ARG A 352 -8.79 11.96 11.54
C ARG A 352 -9.99 12.13 12.47
N GLN A 353 -11.19 12.35 11.94
CA GLN A 353 -12.40 12.45 12.77
C GLN A 353 -12.65 11.21 13.63
N VAL A 354 -12.37 10.01 13.09
CA VAL A 354 -12.47 8.77 13.88
C VAL A 354 -11.37 8.71 14.93
N GLN A 355 -10.12 8.99 14.55
CA GLN A 355 -8.98 8.96 15.46
C GLN A 355 -9.07 9.96 16.61
N ASP A 356 -9.60 11.16 16.35
CA ASP A 356 -9.82 12.20 17.36
C ASP A 356 -10.94 11.85 18.35
N ALA A 357 -11.77 10.85 18.02
CA ALA A 357 -12.92 10.41 18.82
C ALA A 357 -12.71 9.05 19.51
N LEU A 358 -11.52 8.43 19.35
CA LEU A 358 -11.05 7.28 20.11
C LEU A 358 -10.36 7.75 21.39
#